data_AF-A0A7R9MQM5-F1
#
_entry.id   AF-A0A7R9MQM5-F1
#
_cell.length_a   1.000
_cell.length_b   1.000
_cell.length_c   1.000
_cell.angle_alpha   90.00
_cell.angle_beta   90.00
_cell.angle_gamma   90.00
#
_symmetry.space_group_name_H-M   'P 1'
#
loop_
_entity.id
_entity.type
_entity.pdbx_description
1 polymer ?
#
loop_
_entity_poly.entity_id
_entity_poly.type
_entity_poly.pdbx_seq_one_letter_code
_entity_poly.pdbx_strand_id
1 'polypeptide(L)'
;MKQFAAYLYDLAGKESILLGDPYRSDQRFHQFYLIMNAYQSLKTEVPKAPQPLESWFPDLQVITLRSEEGSAKGLFLGAKAGTNDESHNHNDVGNFVLYVNGLPALIDVGVGNYDKDTFGPHRYDIWTMQSQWHNTPTINGVQQKAGAQYVAKNVTYNKTSAEFEADIAGAYPKEAQVKSWVRKLTFNREANSVTLNENYRLDKFVEPFKVHFMTILNKSSDDQKNGDLVLEDKSVKLTM
;
A
#
# COMPACT_ATOMS: atom_id res chain seq x y z
N MET A 1 10.73 12.61 -18.69
CA MET A 1 9.59 13.53 -18.48
C MET A 1 8.55 13.49 -19.60
N LYS A 2 8.90 13.68 -20.89
CA LYS A 2 7.92 13.67 -22.00
C LYS A 2 7.08 12.39 -22.11
N GLN A 3 7.73 11.22 -22.08
CA GLN A 3 7.04 9.92 -22.12
C GLN A 3 6.12 9.68 -20.92
N PHE A 4 6.50 10.18 -19.74
CA PHE A 4 5.65 10.09 -18.55
C PHE A 4 4.47 11.05 -18.63
N ALA A 5 4.66 12.26 -19.17
CA ALA A 5 3.56 13.17 -19.46
C ALA A 5 2.58 12.58 -20.48
N ALA A 6 3.09 11.92 -21.53
CA ALA A 6 2.27 11.19 -22.51
C ALA A 6 1.53 10.01 -21.86
N TYR A 7 2.16 9.31 -20.91
CA TYR A 7 1.52 8.29 -20.07
C TYR A 7 0.36 8.83 -19.24
N LEU A 8 0.55 9.94 -18.52
CA LEU A 8 -0.53 10.58 -17.76
C LEU A 8 -1.66 11.05 -18.67
N TYR A 9 -1.33 11.55 -19.85
CA TYR A 9 -2.30 11.96 -20.87
C TYR A 9 -3.13 10.78 -21.40
N ASP A 10 -2.49 9.63 -21.67
CA ASP A 10 -3.15 8.41 -22.11
C ASP A 10 -4.04 7.82 -20.99
N LEU A 11 -3.54 7.78 -19.76
CA LEU A 11 -4.23 7.23 -18.58
C LEU A 11 -5.55 7.97 -18.28
N ALA A 12 -5.59 9.29 -18.46
CA ALA A 12 -6.82 10.04 -18.25
C ALA A 12 -7.83 9.89 -19.40
N GLY A 13 -7.56 9.07 -20.41
CA GLY A 13 -8.50 8.81 -21.49
C GLY A 13 -8.48 9.86 -22.60
N LYS A 14 -7.35 10.54 -22.82
CA LYS A 14 -7.03 11.50 -23.92
C LYS A 14 -7.92 12.74 -24.05
N GLU A 15 -9.22 12.63 -23.80
CA GLU A 15 -10.22 13.69 -23.93
C GLU A 15 -10.58 14.34 -22.58
N SER A 16 -10.51 13.60 -21.46
CA SER A 16 -10.95 14.13 -20.16
C SER A 16 -10.05 15.25 -19.61
N ILE A 17 -8.74 15.18 -19.87
CA ILE A 17 -7.76 16.21 -19.47
C ILE A 17 -8.01 17.53 -20.22
N LEU A 18 -8.56 17.50 -21.43
CA LEU A 18 -8.86 18.70 -22.22
C LEU A 18 -10.10 19.45 -21.71
N LEU A 19 -11.03 18.74 -21.08
CA LEU A 19 -12.29 19.30 -20.59
C LEU A 19 -12.19 19.79 -19.13
N GLY A 20 -11.11 19.45 -18.44
CA GLY A 20 -10.89 19.77 -17.02
C GLY A 20 -11.78 18.96 -16.10
N ASP A 21 -11.37 18.86 -14.82
CA ASP A 21 -12.24 18.33 -13.77
C ASP A 21 -13.48 19.24 -13.64
N PRO A 22 -14.70 18.72 -13.82
CA PRO A 22 -15.92 19.52 -13.70
C PRO A 22 -16.10 20.16 -12.32
N TYR A 23 -15.34 19.73 -11.29
CA TYR A 23 -15.43 20.20 -9.92
C TYR A 23 -14.32 21.17 -9.49
N ARG A 24 -13.31 21.46 -10.33
CA ARG A 24 -12.21 22.41 -10.00
C ARG A 24 -12.14 23.56 -11.01
N SER A 25 -12.69 24.70 -10.62
CA SER A 25 -13.10 25.76 -11.56
C SER A 25 -12.05 26.84 -11.87
N ASP A 26 -10.95 26.92 -11.11
CA ASP A 26 -10.07 28.10 -11.05
C ASP A 26 -8.78 28.02 -11.91
N GLN A 27 -8.38 26.84 -12.40
CA GLN A 27 -7.17 26.69 -13.24
C GLN A 27 -7.42 26.27 -14.70
N ARG A 28 -8.68 26.23 -15.12
CA ARG A 28 -9.11 25.59 -16.38
C ARG A 28 -8.45 26.17 -17.63
N PHE A 29 -8.34 27.50 -17.77
CA PHE A 29 -7.80 28.11 -18.99
C PHE A 29 -6.28 27.95 -19.11
N HIS A 30 -5.55 28.07 -18.00
CA HIS A 30 -4.10 27.92 -18.02
C HIS A 30 -3.68 26.47 -18.27
N GLN A 31 -4.33 25.50 -17.60
CA GLN A 31 -4.11 24.09 -17.90
C GLN A 31 -4.50 23.75 -19.33
N PHE A 32 -5.67 24.20 -19.80
CA PHE A 32 -6.10 24.02 -21.18
C PHE A 32 -5.07 24.56 -22.18
N TYR A 33 -4.56 25.79 -21.98
CA TYR A 33 -3.56 26.38 -22.87
C TYR A 33 -2.22 25.61 -22.86
N LEU A 34 -1.74 25.19 -21.69
CA LEU A 34 -0.53 24.36 -21.58
C LEU A 34 -0.70 23.01 -22.27
N ILE A 35 -1.85 22.38 -22.10
CA ILE A 35 -2.18 21.10 -22.74
C ILE A 35 -2.27 21.28 -24.26
N MET A 36 -2.94 22.33 -24.76
CA MET A 36 -3.03 22.61 -26.19
C MET A 36 -1.67 22.83 -26.84
N ASN A 37 -0.76 23.55 -26.16
CA ASN A 37 0.61 23.75 -26.63
C ASN A 37 1.44 22.45 -26.63
N ALA A 38 1.20 21.56 -25.67
CA ALA A 38 1.87 20.27 -25.58
C ALA A 38 1.17 19.14 -26.35
N TYR A 39 -0.06 19.36 -26.83
CA TYR A 39 -0.99 18.32 -27.30
C TYR A 39 -0.38 17.47 -28.41
N GLN A 40 0.17 18.12 -29.44
CA GLN A 40 0.77 17.40 -30.57
C GLN A 40 1.96 16.55 -30.10
N SER A 41 2.81 17.10 -29.23
CA SER A 41 3.95 16.35 -28.68
C SER A 41 3.51 15.17 -27.80
N LEU A 42 2.46 15.35 -26.99
CA LEU A 42 1.92 14.28 -26.13
C LEU A 42 1.25 13.18 -26.95
N LYS A 43 0.57 13.54 -28.04
CA LYS A 43 -0.13 12.60 -28.93
C LYS A 43 0.83 11.71 -29.73
N THR A 44 2.01 12.22 -30.09
CA THR A 44 2.99 11.50 -30.90
C THR A 44 4.05 10.76 -30.09
N GLU A 45 4.20 11.10 -28.81
CA GLU A 45 5.17 10.46 -27.92
C GLU A 45 4.66 9.07 -27.48
N VAL A 46 5.58 8.12 -27.30
CA VAL A 46 5.23 6.79 -26.77
C VAL A 46 4.97 6.90 -25.26
N PRO A 47 3.74 6.63 -24.79
CA PRO A 47 3.42 6.71 -23.37
C PRO A 47 4.22 5.67 -22.58
N LYS A 48 4.96 6.10 -21.55
CA LYS A 48 5.70 5.19 -20.68
C LYS A 48 5.70 5.67 -19.22
N ALA A 49 5.20 4.81 -18.33
CA ALA A 49 5.36 5.00 -16.89
C ALA A 49 6.82 4.76 -16.47
N PRO A 50 7.39 5.55 -15.55
CA PRO A 50 8.79 5.41 -15.15
C PRO A 50 9.07 4.08 -14.45
N GLN A 51 8.11 3.54 -13.68
CA GLN A 51 8.19 2.24 -13.00
C GLN A 51 9.57 2.00 -12.35
N PRO A 52 9.97 2.86 -11.40
CA PRO A 52 11.29 2.74 -10.76
C PRO A 52 11.43 1.38 -10.10
N LEU A 53 12.66 0.87 -10.08
CA LEU A 53 13.01 -0.40 -9.45
C LEU A 53 12.72 -0.39 -7.94
N GLU A 54 12.96 0.76 -7.31
CA GLU A 54 12.72 1.01 -5.90
C GLU A 54 12.55 2.51 -5.63
N SER A 55 11.83 2.87 -4.57
CA SER A 55 11.70 4.25 -4.10
C SER A 55 11.47 4.26 -2.60
N TRP A 56 12.39 4.86 -1.86
CA TRP A 56 12.34 5.01 -0.41
C TRP A 56 12.06 6.46 -0.03
N PHE A 57 10.99 6.68 0.72
CA PHE A 57 10.59 7.99 1.23
C PHE A 57 10.79 7.98 2.75
N PRO A 58 11.97 8.35 3.28
CA PRO A 58 12.30 8.18 4.69
C PRO A 58 11.37 8.97 5.62
N ASP A 59 10.96 10.18 5.22
CA ASP A 59 10.12 11.05 6.04
C ASP A 59 8.68 10.52 6.16
N LEU A 60 8.18 9.87 5.10
CA LEU A 60 6.86 9.20 5.09
C LEU A 60 6.94 7.75 5.56
N GLN A 61 8.16 7.20 5.64
CA GLN A 61 8.43 5.80 5.89
C GLN A 61 7.69 4.86 4.93
N VAL A 62 7.67 5.24 3.64
CA VAL A 62 7.06 4.47 2.55
C VAL A 62 8.13 3.93 1.63
N ILE A 63 8.07 2.64 1.32
CA ILE A 63 8.93 1.97 0.34
C ILE A 63 8.08 1.39 -0.78
N THR A 64 8.59 1.46 -2.00
CA THR A 64 8.13 0.61 -3.10
C THR A 64 9.30 -0.18 -3.67
N LEU A 65 9.09 -1.46 -3.97
CA LEU A 65 10.06 -2.37 -4.58
C LEU A 65 9.41 -3.10 -5.75
N ARG A 66 10.22 -3.41 -6.77
CA ARG A 66 9.76 -4.06 -8.00
C ARG A 66 10.78 -5.09 -8.49
N SER A 67 10.31 -6.14 -9.16
CA SER A 67 11.18 -7.16 -9.75
C SER A 67 12.04 -6.62 -10.90
N GLU A 68 11.46 -5.85 -11.82
CA GLU A 68 12.13 -5.37 -13.03
C GLU A 68 11.89 -3.87 -13.23
N GLU A 69 12.97 -3.09 -13.45
CA GLU A 69 12.86 -1.65 -13.70
C GLU A 69 12.13 -1.38 -15.03
N GLY A 70 11.20 -0.43 -15.04
CA GLY A 70 10.49 -0.06 -16.27
C GLY A 70 9.47 -1.09 -16.75
N SER A 71 9.11 -2.08 -15.91
CA SER A 71 8.20 -3.18 -16.26
C SER A 71 7.15 -3.44 -15.17
N ALA A 72 5.96 -3.88 -15.56
CA ALA A 72 4.95 -4.38 -14.61
C ALA A 72 5.16 -5.86 -14.28
N LYS A 73 6.01 -6.57 -15.02
CA LYS A 73 6.24 -8.02 -14.89
C LYS A 73 6.91 -8.36 -13.56
N GLY A 74 6.53 -9.51 -12.99
CA GLY A 74 7.01 -9.96 -11.69
C GLY A 74 6.24 -9.34 -10.54
N LEU A 75 6.89 -9.16 -9.40
CA LEU A 75 6.28 -8.61 -8.20
C LEU A 75 6.48 -7.09 -8.10
N PHE A 76 5.50 -6.44 -7.48
CA PHE A 76 5.63 -5.10 -6.93
C PHE A 76 5.12 -5.11 -5.49
N LEU A 77 5.92 -4.56 -4.58
CA LEU A 77 5.60 -4.41 -3.16
C LEU A 77 5.57 -2.93 -2.82
N GLY A 78 4.53 -2.48 -2.12
CA GLY A 78 4.51 -1.19 -1.41
C GLY A 78 4.34 -1.44 0.08
N ALA A 79 5.06 -0.75 0.95
CA ALA A 79 4.90 -0.88 2.40
C ALA A 79 5.05 0.47 3.10
N LYS A 80 4.36 0.62 4.24
CA LYS A 80 4.40 1.81 5.09
C LYS A 80 4.59 1.46 6.56
N ALA A 81 5.31 2.32 7.27
CA ALA A 81 5.36 2.31 8.73
C ALA A 81 4.62 3.55 9.27
N GLY A 82 5.23 4.73 9.24
CA GLY A 82 4.55 6.02 9.47
C GLY A 82 3.85 6.11 10.83
N THR A 83 2.81 6.94 10.90
CA THR A 83 1.97 7.15 12.08
C THR A 83 0.47 7.05 11.75
N ASN A 84 -0.37 6.81 12.76
CA ASN A 84 -1.83 6.90 12.63
C ASN A 84 -2.34 8.35 12.83
N ASP A 85 -1.59 9.33 12.32
CA ASP A 85 -1.95 10.75 12.26
C ASP A 85 -1.51 11.41 10.95
N GLU A 86 -1.26 10.61 9.92
CA GLU A 86 -1.00 11.14 8.57
C GLU A 86 -2.25 11.88 8.04
N SER A 87 -2.03 12.82 7.11
CA SER A 87 -3.13 13.48 6.42
C SER A 87 -4.03 12.44 5.72
N HIS A 88 -5.33 12.45 6.05
CA HIS A 88 -6.30 11.46 5.58
C HIS A 88 -5.98 10.00 5.96
N ASN A 89 -5.31 9.76 7.09
CA ASN A 89 -4.90 8.43 7.51
C ASN A 89 -6.04 7.44 7.77
N HIS A 90 -5.64 6.17 7.76
CA HIS A 90 -6.30 5.05 8.42
C HIS A 90 -5.45 4.59 9.62
N ASN A 91 -5.91 3.59 10.37
CA ASN A 91 -5.12 2.94 11.41
C ASN A 91 -4.35 1.74 10.83
N ASP A 92 -3.29 1.99 10.06
CA ASP A 92 -2.67 1.02 9.17
C ASP A 92 -1.13 1.08 9.20
N VAL A 93 -0.54 1.46 10.33
CA VAL A 93 0.92 1.39 10.53
C VAL A 93 1.41 -0.05 10.34
N GLY A 94 2.39 -0.25 9.45
CA GLY A 94 2.91 -1.57 9.08
C GLY A 94 2.21 -2.26 7.92
N ASN A 95 1.23 -1.60 7.30
CA ASN A 95 0.51 -2.11 6.14
C ASN A 95 1.40 -2.20 4.90
N PHE A 96 1.05 -3.11 3.99
CA PHE A 96 1.74 -3.33 2.73
C PHE A 96 0.79 -3.83 1.65
N VAL A 97 1.17 -3.71 0.39
CA VAL A 97 0.41 -4.20 -0.77
C VAL A 97 1.34 -4.97 -1.71
N LEU A 98 0.82 -6.01 -2.36
CA LEU A 98 1.54 -6.86 -3.29
C LEU A 98 0.77 -6.98 -4.60
N TYR A 99 1.47 -6.76 -5.71
CA TYR A 99 0.95 -6.90 -7.06
C TYR A 99 1.79 -7.93 -7.82
N VAL A 100 1.14 -8.70 -8.70
CA VAL A 100 1.74 -9.71 -9.57
C VAL A 100 1.47 -9.32 -11.02
N ASN A 101 2.52 -9.12 -11.81
CA ASN A 101 2.44 -8.69 -13.21
C ASN A 101 1.60 -7.42 -13.42
N GLY A 102 1.64 -6.49 -12.46
CA GLY A 102 0.85 -5.26 -12.48
C GLY A 102 -0.61 -5.41 -12.05
N LEU A 103 -1.03 -6.60 -11.63
CA LEU A 103 -2.38 -6.88 -11.14
C LEU A 103 -2.38 -7.05 -9.61
N PRO A 104 -3.44 -6.60 -8.91
CA PRO A 104 -3.50 -6.65 -7.45
C PRO A 104 -3.57 -8.10 -6.93
N ALA A 105 -2.82 -8.39 -5.86
CA ALA A 105 -2.89 -9.67 -5.15
C ALA A 105 -3.21 -9.48 -3.67
N LEU A 106 -2.35 -8.80 -2.91
CA LEU A 106 -2.65 -8.32 -1.56
C LEU A 106 -2.87 -6.80 -1.63
N ILE A 107 -4.03 -6.35 -1.22
CA ILE A 107 -4.50 -4.98 -1.45
C ILE A 107 -4.63 -4.20 -0.16
N ASP A 108 -4.71 -2.88 -0.31
CA ASP A 108 -5.39 -2.04 0.66
C ASP A 108 -6.80 -1.77 0.14
N VAL A 109 -7.80 -1.80 1.02
CA VAL A 109 -9.19 -1.57 0.64
C VAL A 109 -9.48 -0.11 0.25
N GLY A 110 -8.56 0.80 0.56
CA GLY A 110 -8.70 2.21 0.30
C GLY A 110 -9.78 2.85 1.16
N VAL A 111 -10.31 3.97 0.68
CA VAL A 111 -11.31 4.75 1.40
C VAL A 111 -12.71 4.40 0.92
N GLY A 112 -13.68 4.39 1.85
CA GLY A 112 -15.10 4.32 1.50
C GLY A 112 -15.64 5.64 0.94
N ASN A 113 -16.96 5.69 0.74
CA ASN A 113 -17.63 6.94 0.39
C ASN A 113 -17.52 7.94 1.55
N TYR A 114 -17.21 9.20 1.22
CA TYR A 114 -17.16 10.26 2.21
C TYR A 114 -18.55 10.65 2.69
N ASP A 115 -18.69 10.70 4.01
CA ASP A 115 -19.90 11.10 4.71
C ASP A 115 -19.57 12.01 5.91
N LYS A 116 -20.58 12.31 6.73
CA LYS A 116 -20.38 13.14 7.94
C LYS A 116 -19.40 12.51 8.94
N ASP A 117 -19.33 11.19 9.01
CA ASP A 117 -18.53 10.49 10.02
C ASP A 117 -17.05 10.50 9.65
N THR A 118 -16.75 10.56 8.35
CA THR A 118 -15.40 10.73 7.80
C THR A 118 -14.64 11.90 8.45
N PHE A 119 -15.34 13.00 8.74
CA PHE A 119 -14.77 14.23 9.30
C PHE A 119 -15.17 14.44 10.77
N GLY A 120 -15.87 13.48 11.35
CA GLY A 120 -16.42 13.54 12.70
C GLY A 120 -15.65 12.68 13.70
N PRO A 121 -16.10 12.68 14.97
CA PRO A 121 -15.50 11.85 16.02
C PRO A 121 -15.67 10.34 15.76
N HIS A 122 -16.62 9.96 14.91
CA HIS A 122 -16.91 8.58 14.52
C HIS A 122 -16.07 8.07 13.34
N ARG A 123 -15.06 8.84 12.88
CA ARG A 123 -14.21 8.47 11.75
C ARG A 123 -13.66 7.05 11.87
N TYR A 124 -13.17 6.65 13.04
CA TYR A 124 -12.57 5.33 13.25
C TYR A 124 -13.58 4.22 13.60
N ASP A 125 -14.88 4.55 13.63
CA ASP A 125 -15.96 3.55 13.62
C ASP A 125 -16.20 3.03 12.20
N ILE A 126 -15.77 3.78 11.17
CA ILE A 126 -15.79 3.35 9.77
C ILE A 126 -14.80 2.20 9.60
N TRP A 127 -15.28 1.09 9.04
CA TRP A 127 -14.50 -0.14 8.94
C TRP A 127 -13.19 0.04 8.15
N THR A 128 -13.18 0.82 7.06
CA THR A 128 -11.95 1.09 6.27
C THR A 128 -10.92 1.93 7.01
N MET A 129 -11.23 2.48 8.18
CA MET A 129 -10.30 3.25 9.01
C MET A 129 -9.66 2.39 10.11
N GLN A 130 -10.08 1.12 10.25
CA GLN A 130 -9.70 0.22 11.33
C GLN A 130 -8.62 -0.78 10.89
N SER A 131 -7.67 -1.07 11.78
CA SER A 131 -6.46 -1.83 11.42
C SER A 131 -6.72 -3.25 10.92
N GLN A 132 -7.80 -3.89 11.37
CA GLN A 132 -8.14 -5.25 10.95
C GLN A 132 -8.55 -5.37 9.47
N TRP A 133 -8.80 -4.24 8.80
CA TRP A 133 -9.14 -4.18 7.38
C TRP A 133 -7.96 -3.72 6.51
N HIS A 134 -6.75 -3.80 7.09
CA HIS A 134 -5.46 -3.58 6.43
C HIS A 134 -4.55 -4.79 6.68
N ASN A 135 -3.41 -4.89 5.98
CA ASN A 135 -2.49 -6.02 6.10
C ASN A 135 -1.60 -5.94 7.35
N THR A 136 -2.25 -5.81 8.50
CA THR A 136 -1.66 -5.59 9.83
C THR A 136 -2.20 -6.60 10.85
N PRO A 137 -1.51 -6.81 11.98
CA PRO A 137 -2.00 -7.72 12.99
C PRO A 137 -3.08 -7.10 13.88
N THR A 138 -3.89 -7.96 14.51
CA THR A 138 -4.62 -7.67 15.74
C THR A 138 -3.93 -8.42 16.86
N ILE A 139 -3.48 -7.71 17.89
CA ILE A 139 -2.60 -8.25 18.93
C ILE A 139 -3.40 -8.35 20.23
N ASN A 140 -3.50 -9.56 20.81
CA ASN A 140 -4.31 -9.79 22.02
C ASN A 140 -5.76 -9.25 21.88
N GLY A 141 -6.35 -9.38 20.68
CA GLY A 141 -7.70 -8.85 20.40
C GLY A 141 -7.77 -7.35 20.18
N VAL A 142 -6.64 -6.64 20.28
CA VAL A 142 -6.58 -5.18 20.22
C VAL A 142 -6.05 -4.71 18.87
N GLN A 143 -6.80 -3.81 18.26
CA GLN A 143 -6.45 -3.11 17.03
C GLN A 143 -5.60 -1.87 17.31
N GLN A 144 -5.00 -1.31 16.27
CA GLN A 144 -4.32 -0.02 16.35
C GLN A 144 -5.30 1.10 16.71
N LYS A 145 -4.76 2.23 17.16
CA LYS A 145 -5.54 3.43 17.50
C LYS A 145 -5.04 4.66 16.74
N ALA A 146 -5.92 5.65 16.64
CA ALA A 146 -5.66 6.90 15.95
C ALA A 146 -4.93 7.93 16.83
N GLY A 147 -4.09 8.76 16.20
CA GLY A 147 -3.38 9.87 16.81
C GLY A 147 -1.86 9.74 16.71
N ALA A 148 -1.17 10.88 16.82
CA ALA A 148 0.27 11.01 16.54
C ALA A 148 1.17 10.11 17.40
N GLN A 149 0.71 9.75 18.60
CA GLN A 149 1.42 8.83 19.49
C GLN A 149 1.47 7.39 18.98
N TYR A 150 0.57 7.02 18.07
CA TYR A 150 0.47 5.68 17.51
C TYR A 150 1.30 5.58 16.24
N VAL A 151 2.61 5.37 16.44
CA VAL A 151 3.65 5.52 15.42
C VAL A 151 4.60 4.33 15.42
N ALA A 152 5.12 3.97 14.25
CA ALA A 152 6.19 2.99 14.14
C ALA A 152 7.53 3.53 14.65
N LYS A 153 8.41 2.61 15.06
CA LYS A 153 9.77 2.92 15.53
C LYS A 153 10.79 2.04 14.82
N ASN A 154 12.06 2.44 14.92
CA ASN A 154 13.19 1.68 14.37
C ASN A 154 13.01 1.32 12.89
N VAL A 155 12.44 2.25 12.11
CA VAL A 155 12.11 1.99 10.71
C VAL A 155 13.37 2.10 9.86
N THR A 156 13.67 1.02 9.13
CA THR A 156 14.86 0.96 8.29
C THR A 156 14.54 0.34 6.93
N TYR A 157 15.32 0.75 5.93
CA TYR A 157 15.36 0.10 4.63
C TYR A 157 16.82 -0.20 4.27
N ASN A 158 17.14 -1.48 4.09
CA ASN A 158 18.41 -1.93 3.57
C ASN A 158 18.30 -2.18 2.06
N LYS A 159 18.94 -1.31 1.29
CA LYS A 159 18.96 -1.39 -0.18
C LYS A 159 19.61 -2.66 -0.72
N THR A 160 20.68 -3.14 -0.08
CA THR A 160 21.44 -4.30 -0.56
C THR A 160 20.65 -5.59 -0.42
N SER A 161 19.99 -5.79 0.72
CA SER A 161 19.14 -6.97 0.95
C SER A 161 17.68 -6.78 0.52
N ALA A 162 17.31 -5.56 0.07
CA ALA A 162 15.94 -5.17 -0.23
C ALA A 162 14.97 -5.47 0.94
N GLU A 163 15.40 -5.10 2.15
CA GLU A 163 14.68 -5.37 3.39
C GLU A 163 14.11 -4.08 3.98
N PHE A 164 12.80 -4.07 4.22
CA PHE A 164 12.11 -3.05 4.98
C PHE A 164 11.71 -3.61 6.34
N GLU A 165 12.06 -2.90 7.42
CA GLU A 165 11.78 -3.32 8.79
C GLU A 165 11.19 -2.17 9.59
N ALA A 166 10.20 -2.46 10.43
CA ALA A 166 9.59 -1.49 11.34
C ALA A 166 9.08 -2.18 12.61
N ASP A 167 9.32 -1.56 13.77
CA ASP A 167 8.63 -1.91 15.02
C ASP A 167 7.29 -1.17 15.09
N ILE A 168 6.20 -1.92 14.94
CA ILE A 168 4.84 -1.37 14.87
C ILE A 168 4.12 -1.42 16.22
N ALA A 169 4.76 -1.90 17.30
CA ALA A 169 4.11 -1.97 18.62
C ALA A 169 3.61 -0.61 19.10
N GLY A 170 4.29 0.48 18.72
CA GLY A 170 3.87 1.85 19.05
C GLY A 170 2.50 2.24 18.50
N ALA A 171 2.00 1.57 17.47
CA ALA A 171 0.67 1.84 16.91
C ALA A 171 -0.49 1.23 17.73
N TYR A 172 -0.18 0.36 18.69
CA TYR A 172 -1.16 -0.31 19.53
C TYR A 172 -1.24 0.35 20.91
N PRO A 173 -2.44 0.43 21.52
CA PRO A 173 -2.58 0.97 22.85
C PRO A 173 -2.13 -0.05 23.91
N LYS A 174 -2.01 0.37 25.18
CA LYS A 174 -1.43 -0.45 26.27
C LYS A 174 -2.20 -1.75 26.50
N GLU A 175 -3.48 -1.76 26.18
CA GLU A 175 -4.38 -2.92 26.27
C GLU A 175 -3.91 -4.08 25.39
N ALA A 176 -3.17 -3.80 24.30
CA ALA A 176 -2.60 -4.85 23.45
C ALA A 176 -1.49 -5.65 24.15
N GLN A 177 -0.95 -5.17 25.28
CA GLN A 177 0.11 -5.83 26.07
C GLN A 177 1.32 -6.23 25.21
N VAL A 178 1.65 -5.41 24.21
CA VAL A 178 2.78 -5.63 23.29
C VAL A 178 3.93 -4.69 23.65
N LYS A 179 5.11 -5.26 23.78
CA LYS A 179 6.34 -4.51 24.07
C LYS A 179 7.09 -4.13 22.79
N SER A 180 7.16 -5.06 21.84
CA SER A 180 7.74 -4.86 20.51
C SER A 180 7.05 -5.77 19.51
N TRP A 181 6.89 -5.30 18.28
CA TRP A 181 6.36 -6.06 17.16
C TRP A 181 7.11 -5.64 15.90
N VAL A 182 8.22 -6.32 15.62
CA VAL A 182 9.10 -6.04 14.49
C VAL A 182 8.58 -6.80 13.27
N ARG A 183 8.06 -6.04 12.31
CA ARG A 183 7.63 -6.52 11.01
C ARG A 183 8.75 -6.30 10.01
N LYS A 184 9.19 -7.35 9.33
CA LYS A 184 10.21 -7.29 8.27
C LYS A 184 9.69 -7.88 6.97
N LEU A 185 9.85 -7.12 5.88
CA LEU A 185 9.56 -7.53 4.51
C LEU A 185 10.88 -7.60 3.72
N THR A 186 11.24 -8.80 3.26
CA THR A 186 12.40 -9.03 2.41
C THR A 186 11.92 -9.30 0.98
N PHE A 187 12.33 -8.47 0.02
CA PHE A 187 11.95 -8.63 -1.39
C PHE A 187 13.05 -9.33 -2.19
N ASN A 188 12.81 -10.57 -2.59
CA ASN A 188 13.77 -11.35 -3.38
C ASN A 188 13.41 -11.29 -4.87
N ARG A 189 14.20 -10.52 -5.64
CA ARG A 189 14.00 -10.35 -7.09
C ARG A 189 14.29 -11.63 -7.88
N GLU A 190 15.32 -12.38 -7.51
CA GLU A 190 15.75 -13.59 -8.22
C GLU A 190 14.77 -14.74 -8.01
N ALA A 191 14.33 -14.95 -6.77
CA ALA A 191 13.33 -15.96 -6.42
C ALA A 191 11.89 -15.50 -6.75
N ASN A 192 11.71 -14.23 -7.14
CA ASN A 192 10.41 -13.59 -7.37
C ASN A 192 9.44 -13.84 -6.20
N SER A 193 9.89 -13.53 -4.98
CA SER A 193 9.16 -13.78 -3.74
C SER A 193 9.32 -12.63 -2.73
N VAL A 194 8.38 -12.56 -1.78
CA VAL A 194 8.47 -11.66 -0.63
C VAL A 194 8.32 -12.49 0.64
N THR A 195 9.24 -12.30 1.58
CA THR A 195 9.16 -12.93 2.90
C THR A 195 8.69 -11.91 3.92
N LEU A 196 7.57 -12.19 4.59
CA LEU A 196 7.12 -11.47 5.78
C LEU A 196 7.58 -12.22 7.04
N ASN A 197 8.37 -11.56 7.88
CA ASN A 197 8.77 -12.07 9.18
C ASN A 197 8.23 -11.17 10.30
N GLU A 198 7.64 -11.78 11.32
CA GLU A 198 7.04 -11.12 12.47
C GLU A 198 7.81 -11.58 13.72
N ASN A 199 8.54 -10.67 14.36
CA ASN A 199 9.24 -10.94 15.61
C ASN A 199 8.68 -10.05 16.71
N TYR A 200 8.06 -10.65 17.72
CA TYR A 200 7.32 -9.91 18.73
C TYR A 200 7.66 -10.32 20.15
N ARG A 201 7.42 -9.40 21.07
CA ARG A 201 7.50 -9.62 22.51
C ARG A 201 6.27 -9.01 23.16
N LEU A 202 5.51 -9.83 23.88
CA LEU A 202 4.39 -9.39 24.68
C LEU A 202 4.84 -9.13 26.12
N ASP A 203 4.26 -8.14 26.77
CA ASP A 203 4.31 -8.02 28.23
C ASP A 203 3.44 -9.08 28.88
N LYS A 204 2.30 -9.41 28.24
CA LYS A 204 1.39 -10.47 28.67
C LYS A 204 0.67 -11.08 27.46
N PHE A 205 0.60 -12.40 27.42
CA PHE A 205 -0.29 -13.12 26.51
C PHE A 205 -1.72 -13.11 27.05
N VAL A 206 -2.67 -12.67 26.23
CA VAL A 206 -4.11 -12.66 26.53
C VAL A 206 -4.84 -13.59 25.58
N GLU A 207 -4.63 -13.42 24.28
CA GLU A 207 -5.19 -14.31 23.25
C GLU A 207 -4.29 -14.35 22.00
N PRO A 208 -4.44 -15.36 21.11
CA PRO A 208 -3.67 -15.43 19.88
C PRO A 208 -3.87 -14.18 19.02
N PHE A 209 -2.76 -13.66 18.49
CA PHE A 209 -2.83 -12.60 17.48
C PHE A 209 -3.43 -13.15 16.18
N LYS A 210 -3.97 -12.24 15.36
CA LYS A 210 -4.46 -12.52 14.00
C LYS A 210 -3.72 -11.62 13.04
N VAL A 211 -3.14 -12.17 11.99
CA VAL A 211 -2.58 -11.37 10.89
C VAL A 211 -3.64 -11.30 9.79
N HIS A 212 -4.02 -10.10 9.41
CA HIS A 212 -5.03 -9.89 8.37
C HIS A 212 -4.34 -9.73 7.02
N PHE A 213 -4.95 -10.30 5.98
CA PHE A 213 -4.56 -10.11 4.59
C PHE A 213 -5.81 -9.83 3.77
N MET A 214 -5.84 -8.68 3.11
CA MET A 214 -6.91 -8.25 2.23
C MET A 214 -6.56 -8.63 0.79
N THR A 215 -7.47 -9.34 0.13
CA THR A 215 -7.28 -9.78 -1.25
C THR A 215 -8.61 -9.73 -2.01
N ILE A 216 -8.51 -9.52 -3.32
CA ILE A 216 -9.64 -9.70 -4.25
C ILE A 216 -9.61 -11.09 -4.92
N LEU A 217 -8.56 -11.86 -4.68
CA LEU A 217 -8.37 -13.18 -5.25
C LEU A 217 -9.20 -14.20 -4.49
N ASN A 218 -9.58 -15.27 -5.18
CA ASN A 218 -10.29 -16.36 -4.53
C ASN A 218 -9.28 -17.35 -3.96
N LYS A 219 -9.68 -17.99 -2.87
CA LYS A 219 -9.01 -19.18 -2.37
C LYS A 219 -9.10 -20.29 -3.43
N SER A 220 -7.98 -20.90 -3.82
CA SER A 220 -8.02 -21.99 -4.81
C SER A 220 -8.65 -23.25 -4.21
N SER A 221 -9.23 -24.09 -5.06
CA SER A 221 -9.82 -25.36 -4.65
C SER A 221 -8.78 -26.43 -4.33
N ASP A 222 -7.53 -26.25 -4.78
CA ASP A 222 -6.42 -27.21 -4.60
C ASP A 222 -5.56 -26.94 -3.33
N ASP A 223 -6.09 -26.11 -2.42
CA ASP A 223 -5.42 -25.43 -1.30
C ASP A 223 -4.88 -26.27 -0.13
N GLN A 224 -4.54 -27.54 -0.32
CA GLN A 224 -4.13 -28.40 0.82
C GLN A 224 -3.02 -29.40 0.54
N LYS A 225 -2.07 -29.09 -0.35
CA LYS A 225 -0.80 -29.82 -0.39
C LYS A 225 0.27 -29.02 0.34
N ASN A 226 0.61 -29.44 1.56
CA ASN A 226 1.78 -29.01 2.34
C ASN A 226 1.71 -27.69 3.15
N GLY A 227 0.52 -27.13 3.39
CA GLY A 227 0.37 -25.96 4.26
C GLY A 227 0.42 -24.61 3.51
N ASP A 228 0.60 -24.65 2.20
CA ASP A 228 0.50 -23.48 1.32
C ASP A 228 -0.94 -23.00 1.19
N LEU A 229 -1.14 -21.68 1.18
CA LEU A 229 -2.38 -21.03 0.78
C LEU A 229 -2.22 -20.52 -0.65
N VAL A 230 -3.09 -20.94 -1.57
CA VAL A 230 -3.07 -20.44 -2.95
C VAL A 230 -4.25 -19.51 -3.19
N LEU A 231 -3.94 -18.26 -3.54
CA LEU A 231 -4.90 -17.23 -3.91
C LEU A 231 -4.81 -17.01 -5.42
N GLU A 232 -5.90 -17.20 -6.15
CA GLU A 232 -5.90 -17.06 -7.60
C GLU A 232 -7.21 -16.54 -8.21
N ASP A 233 -7.08 -16.00 -9.41
CA ASP A 233 -8.15 -15.81 -10.36
C ASP A 233 -7.67 -16.21 -11.77
N LYS A 234 -8.34 -15.75 -12.84
CA LYS A 234 -7.94 -16.09 -14.21
C LYS A 234 -6.60 -15.49 -14.65
N SER A 235 -6.07 -14.51 -13.93
CA SER A 235 -4.94 -13.67 -14.35
C SER A 235 -3.80 -13.63 -13.32
N VAL A 236 -4.09 -13.84 -12.04
CA VAL A 236 -3.13 -13.82 -10.94
C VAL A 236 -3.16 -15.13 -10.18
N LYS A 237 -1.99 -15.61 -9.81
CA LYS A 237 -1.79 -16.70 -8.85
C LYS A 237 -0.71 -16.31 -7.85
N LEU A 238 -1.04 -16.39 -6.57
CA LEU A 238 -0.15 -16.12 -5.45
C LEU A 238 -0.15 -17.33 -4.51
N THR A 239 1.03 -17.85 -4.20
CA THR A 239 1.23 -18.90 -3.20
C THR A 239 1.86 -18.29 -1.96
N MET A 240 1.27 -18.54 -0.79
CA MET A 240 1.68 -18.05 0.52
C MET A 240 1.98 -19.19 1.48
#